data_AF-A0A165RJJ1-F1
#
_entry.id   AF-A0A165RJJ1-F1
#
_cell.length_a   1.000
_cell.length_b   1.000
_cell.length_c   1.000
_cell.angle_alpha   90.00
_cell.angle_beta   90.00
_cell.angle_gamma   90.00
#
_symmetry.space_group_name_H-M   'P 1'
#
loop_
_entity.id
_entity.type
_entity.pdbx_description
1 polymer ?
#
loop_
_entity_poly.entity_id
_entity_poly.type
_entity_poly.pdbx_seq_one_letter_code
_entity_poly.pdbx_strand_id
1 'polypeptide(L)'
;MKKSRFIDGQIIATLKQGKSEVTIVQLCRKQGMSDANCYNWQVKPDKLVLPSRPNQVWLVVFMLDQLKDSKQFRTHSTLDHFILEGAATKVDFALPTSKPVRVLVQVIE
;
A
#
# COMPACT_ATOMS: atom_id res chain seq x y z
N MET A 1 -6.08 7.49 21.08
CA MET A 1 -4.64 7.67 20.72
C MET A 1 -4.06 8.73 21.65
N LYS A 2 -2.91 8.47 22.29
CA LYS A 2 -2.24 9.49 23.12
C LYS A 2 -1.87 10.67 22.21
N LYS A 3 -2.24 11.89 22.61
CA LYS A 3 -1.93 13.10 21.83
C LYS A 3 -0.40 13.21 21.71
N SER A 4 0.09 13.38 20.49
CA SER A 4 1.50 13.62 20.22
C SER A 4 1.96 14.85 21.01
N ARG A 5 3.15 14.79 21.61
CA ARG A 5 3.79 15.94 22.27
C ARG A 5 4.07 17.10 21.29
N PHE A 6 4.02 16.83 19.99
CA PHE A 6 4.35 17.78 18.93
C PHE A 6 3.10 18.30 18.23
N ILE A 7 3.12 19.59 17.90
CA ILE A 7 2.05 20.27 17.16
C ILE A 7 2.07 19.79 15.71
N ASP A 8 0.90 19.57 15.09
CA ASP A 8 0.80 19.10 13.70
C ASP A 8 1.60 19.97 12.69
N GLY A 9 1.70 21.27 12.93
CA GLY A 9 2.52 22.19 12.13
C GLY A 9 4.01 21.87 12.17
N GLN A 10 4.55 21.45 13.32
CA GLN A 10 5.95 21.05 13.46
C GLN A 10 6.21 19.72 12.74
N ILE A 11 5.26 18.79 12.79
CA ILE A 11 5.32 17.50 12.08
C ILE A 11 5.39 17.72 10.57
N ILE A 12 4.51 18.56 10.02
CA ILE A 12 4.44 18.83 8.57
C ILE A 12 5.69 19.57 8.08
N ALA A 13 6.19 20.55 8.82
CA ALA A 13 7.42 21.27 8.47
C ALA A 13 8.64 20.34 8.42
N THR A 14 8.74 19.44 9.39
CA THR A 14 9.80 18.42 9.48
C THR A 14 9.72 17.44 8.30
N LEU A 15 8.53 16.93 7.97
CA LEU A 15 8.35 16.03 6.81
C LEU A 15 8.67 16.70 5.48
N LYS A 16 8.39 18.01 5.32
CA LYS A 16 8.78 18.77 4.12
C LYS A 16 10.30 18.92 3.99
N GLN A 17 11.00 19.15 5.11
CA GLN A 17 12.45 19.26 5.14
C GLN A 17 13.14 17.92 4.85
N GLY A 18 12.58 16.79 5.30
CA GLY A 18 13.09 15.45 5.00
C GLY A 18 12.97 15.03 3.53
N LYS A 19 12.14 15.72 2.73
CA LYS A 19 12.11 15.57 1.26
C LYS A 19 13.24 16.33 0.55
N SER A 20 13.96 17.20 1.26
CA SER A 20 15.04 18.05 0.73
C SER A 20 16.39 17.56 1.27
N GLU A 21 17.01 16.59 0.57
CA GLU A 21 18.39 16.07 0.70
C GLU A 21 18.99 15.76 2.10
N VAL A 22 18.28 15.99 3.19
CA VAL A 22 18.70 15.71 4.57
C VAL A 22 18.00 14.44 5.04
N THR A 23 18.77 13.49 5.55
CA THR A 23 18.21 12.24 6.06
C THR A 23 17.28 12.51 7.25
N ILE A 24 16.11 11.85 7.26
CA ILE A 24 15.08 12.04 8.29
C ILE A 24 15.67 11.84 9.69
N VAL A 25 16.57 10.86 9.86
CA VAL A 25 17.28 10.57 11.12
C VAL A 25 18.05 11.78 11.65
N GLN A 26 18.77 12.51 10.79
CA GLN A 26 19.51 13.71 11.21
C GLN A 26 18.55 14.82 11.66
N LEU A 27 17.40 14.93 11.00
CA LEU A 27 16.38 15.92 11.33
C LEU A 27 15.70 15.62 12.68
N CYS A 28 15.43 14.34 12.97
CA CYS A 28 14.89 13.88 14.25
C CYS A 28 15.82 14.21 15.40
N ARG A 29 17.13 13.94 15.24
CA ARG A 29 18.16 14.27 16.22
C ARG A 29 18.27 15.77 16.46
N LYS A 30 18.24 16.59 15.41
CA LYS A 30 18.31 18.06 15.51
C LYS A 30 17.13 18.66 16.29
N GLN A 31 15.97 18.01 16.23
CA GLN A 31 14.75 18.46 16.89
C GLN A 31 14.50 17.77 18.26
N GLY A 32 15.47 17.00 18.77
CA GLY A 32 15.34 16.29 20.04
C GLY A 32 14.27 15.19 20.04
N MET A 33 13.97 14.62 18.87
CA MET A 33 12.97 13.56 18.68
C MET A 33 13.65 12.19 18.62
N SER A 34 12.96 11.16 19.12
CA SER A 34 13.40 9.77 18.94
C SER A 34 13.15 9.27 17.52
N ASP A 35 14.01 8.38 17.03
CA ASP A 35 13.89 7.77 15.69
C ASP A 35 12.52 7.08 15.48
N ALA A 36 11.95 6.50 16.54
CA ALA A 36 10.63 5.87 16.53
C ALA A 36 9.47 6.85 16.24
N ASN A 37 9.55 8.09 16.73
CA ASN A 37 8.51 9.09 16.48
C ASN A 37 8.49 9.52 15.01
N CYS A 38 9.67 9.64 14.40
CA CYS A 38 9.80 10.03 13.01
C CYS A 38 9.37 8.95 12.02
N TYR A 39 9.56 7.67 12.35
CA TYR A 39 9.01 6.58 11.56
C TYR A 39 7.49 6.62 11.56
N ASN A 40 6.87 6.79 12.74
CA ASN A 40 5.41 6.86 12.87
C ASN A 40 4.76 8.01 12.09
N TRP A 41 5.47 9.11 11.82
CA TRP A 41 4.95 10.22 11.03
C TRP A 41 5.05 10.01 9.51
N GLN A 42 5.98 9.18 9.05
CA GLN A 42 6.09 8.80 7.65
C GLN A 42 4.96 7.85 7.22
N VAL A 43 4.30 7.18 8.18
CA VAL A 43 3.17 6.29 7.91
C VAL A 43 1.87 7.06 7.66
N LYS A 44 1.89 8.41 7.58
CA LYS A 44 0.71 9.12 7.04
C LYS A 44 0.58 8.72 5.57
N PRO A 45 -0.47 7.96 5.18
CA PRO A 45 -0.62 7.55 3.80
C PRO A 45 -0.71 8.82 2.95
N ASP A 46 0.10 8.90 1.90
CA ASP A 46 -0.09 9.90 0.87
C ASP A 46 -1.55 9.85 0.41
N LYS A 47 -2.11 11.02 0.10
CA LYS A 47 -3.50 11.14 -0.36
C LYS A 47 -3.71 10.15 -1.51
N LEU A 48 -4.63 9.19 -1.35
CA LEU A 48 -4.95 8.20 -2.38
C LEU A 48 -5.15 8.93 -3.70
N VAL A 49 -4.25 8.70 -4.66
CA VAL A 49 -4.36 9.25 -6.00
C VAL A 49 -5.46 8.46 -6.69
N LEU A 50 -6.57 9.12 -6.97
CA LEU A 50 -7.63 8.54 -7.78
C LEU A 50 -7.15 8.47 -9.23
N PRO A 51 -7.32 7.32 -9.91
CA PRO A 51 -7.02 7.24 -11.34
C PRO A 51 -7.94 8.17 -12.12
N SER A 52 -7.42 8.74 -13.20
CA SER A 52 -8.15 9.65 -14.10
C SER A 52 -8.52 9.00 -15.42
N ARG A 53 -7.91 7.86 -15.74
CA ARG A 53 -8.13 7.06 -16.95
C ARG A 53 -8.01 5.57 -16.64
N PRO A 54 -8.60 4.70 -17.47
CA PRO A 54 -8.34 3.26 -17.41
C PRO A 54 -6.85 2.94 -17.55
N ASN A 55 -6.46 1.77 -17.04
CA ASN A 55 -5.11 1.18 -17.04
C ASN A 55 -4.03 1.99 -16.32
N GLN A 56 -4.41 2.94 -15.44
CA GLN A 56 -3.46 3.71 -14.64
C GLN A 56 -3.13 3.07 -13.29
N VAL A 57 -4.14 2.53 -12.62
CA VAL A 57 -4.02 1.93 -11.29
C VAL A 57 -4.84 0.66 -11.27
N TRP A 58 -4.21 -0.40 -10.79
CA TRP A 58 -4.81 -1.72 -10.71
C TRP A 58 -4.99 -2.11 -9.25
N LEU A 59 -6.18 -2.61 -8.92
CA LEU A 59 -6.46 -3.23 -7.63
C LEU A 59 -6.16 -4.72 -7.75
N VAL A 60 -5.23 -5.18 -6.92
CA VAL A 60 -4.93 -6.61 -6.76
C VAL A 60 -5.47 -7.06 -5.42
N VAL A 61 -6.45 -7.95 -5.45
CA VAL A 61 -7.11 -8.46 -4.25
C VAL A 61 -6.92 -9.97 -4.14
N PHE A 62 -6.73 -10.43 -2.91
CA PHE A 62 -6.67 -11.83 -2.56
C PHE A 62 -7.79 -12.16 -1.59
N MET A 63 -8.53 -13.24 -1.85
CA MET A 63 -9.51 -13.77 -0.91
C MET A 63 -9.23 -15.24 -0.62
N LEU A 64 -9.63 -15.68 0.56
CA LEU A 64 -9.65 -17.07 0.98
C LEU A 64 -11.10 -17.41 1.28
N ASP A 65 -11.58 -18.51 0.72
CA ASP A 65 -12.93 -18.99 0.93
C ASP A 65 -12.92 -20.53 0.98
N GLN A 66 -14.05 -21.12 1.33
CA GLN A 66 -14.16 -22.54 1.62
C GLN A 66 -15.35 -23.17 0.89
N LEU A 67 -15.11 -24.30 0.25
CA LEU A 67 -16.16 -25.12 -0.34
C LEU A 67 -16.98 -25.83 0.77
N LYS A 68 -18.16 -26.31 0.40
CA LYS A 68 -19.06 -27.04 1.31
C LYS A 68 -18.41 -28.28 1.96
N ASP A 69 -17.44 -28.89 1.28
CA ASP A 69 -16.65 -30.04 1.77
C ASP A 69 -15.49 -29.63 2.69
N SER A 70 -15.47 -28.38 3.16
CA SER A 70 -14.42 -27.77 3.96
C SER A 70 -13.08 -27.55 3.25
N LYS A 71 -12.99 -27.73 1.93
CA LYS A 71 -11.76 -27.47 1.19
C LYS A 71 -11.57 -25.96 0.97
N GLN A 72 -10.46 -25.42 1.46
CA GLN A 72 -10.13 -24.01 1.30
C GLN A 72 -9.56 -23.72 -0.09
N PHE A 73 -10.05 -22.68 -0.75
CA PHE A 73 -9.50 -22.16 -1.99
C PHE A 73 -9.18 -20.67 -1.86
N ARG A 74 -8.25 -20.22 -2.67
CA ARG A 74 -7.82 -18.83 -2.72
C ARG A 74 -8.14 -18.26 -4.09
N THR A 75 -8.50 -16.99 -4.11
CA THR A 75 -8.71 -16.25 -5.33
C THR A 75 -7.73 -15.08 -5.37
N HIS A 76 -7.22 -14.81 -6.56
CA HIS A 76 -6.49 -13.60 -6.91
C HIS A 76 -7.28 -12.91 -8.00
N SER A 77 -7.69 -11.67 -7.78
CA SER A 77 -8.38 -10.86 -8.79
C SER A 77 -7.61 -9.57 -9.01
N THR A 78 -7.45 -9.24 -10.29
CA THR A 78 -6.80 -8.02 -10.77
C THR A 78 -7.85 -7.20 -11.51
N LEU A 79 -8.13 -6.00 -11.00
CA LEU A 79 -9.17 -5.11 -11.50
C LEU A 79 -8.59 -3.74 -11.84
N ASP A 80 -9.15 -3.10 -12.85
CA ASP A 80 -8.89 -1.69 -13.11
C ASP A 80 -9.61 -0.83 -12.07
N HIS A 81 -8.87 0.07 -11.40
CA HIS A 81 -9.44 0.91 -10.34
C HIS A 81 -10.39 1.99 -10.87
N PHE A 82 -10.26 2.40 -12.14
CA PHE A 82 -11.08 3.46 -12.72
C PHE A 82 -12.45 2.95 -13.19
N ILE A 83 -12.49 1.85 -13.96
CA ILE A 83 -13.75 1.30 -14.50
C ILE A 83 -14.36 0.19 -13.64
N LEU A 84 -13.64 -0.28 -12.61
CA LEU A 84 -14.04 -1.40 -11.74
C LEU A 84 -14.27 -2.72 -12.49
N GLU A 85 -13.65 -2.89 -13.67
CA GLU A 85 -13.69 -4.14 -14.42
C GLU A 85 -12.52 -5.04 -14.04
N GLY A 86 -12.80 -6.34 -13.93
CA GLY A 86 -11.78 -7.35 -13.64
C GLY A 86 -11.10 -7.81 -14.92
N ALA A 87 -9.80 -7.58 -15.06
CA ALA A 87 -9.04 -8.11 -16.20
C ALA A 87 -8.68 -9.58 -16.05
N ALA A 88 -8.40 -10.02 -14.82
CA ALA A 88 -8.08 -11.42 -14.57
C ALA A 88 -8.51 -11.87 -13.18
N THR A 89 -9.02 -13.10 -13.11
CA THR A 89 -9.26 -13.80 -11.84
C THR A 89 -8.68 -15.21 -11.92
N LYS A 90 -7.85 -15.55 -10.93
CA LYS A 90 -7.26 -16.86 -10.77
C LYS A 90 -7.76 -17.49 -9.49
N VAL A 91 -8.27 -18.71 -9.58
CA VAL A 91 -8.77 -19.50 -8.45
C VAL A 91 -7.92 -20.76 -8.32
N ASP A 92 -7.42 -21.03 -7.13
CA ASP A 92 -6.59 -22.19 -6.84
C ASP A 92 -6.64 -22.57 -5.36
N PHE A 93 -6.42 -23.85 -5.05
CA PHE A 93 -6.25 -24.30 -3.65
C PHE A 93 -4.98 -23.76 -2.99
N ALA A 94 -3.97 -23.40 -3.80
CA ALA A 94 -2.74 -22.76 -3.36
C ALA A 94 -2.29 -21.70 -4.37
N LEU A 95 -1.96 -20.51 -3.88
CA LEU A 95 -1.45 -19.37 -4.65
C LEU A 95 -0.04 -18.98 -4.17
N PRO A 96 1.00 -19.77 -4.49
CA PRO A 96 2.38 -19.31 -4.31
C PRO A 96 2.64 -18.10 -5.23
N THR A 97 3.61 -17.25 -4.87
CA THR A 97 3.93 -15.99 -5.57
C THR A 97 4.08 -16.14 -7.09
N SER A 98 4.56 -17.29 -7.56
CA SER A 98 4.70 -17.59 -8.98
C SER A 98 3.39 -17.53 -9.76
N LYS A 99 2.24 -17.85 -9.14
CA LYS A 99 0.94 -17.84 -9.84
C LYS A 99 0.40 -16.42 -10.05
N PRO A 100 0.26 -15.55 -9.01
CA PRO A 100 -0.17 -14.17 -9.22
C PRO A 100 0.76 -13.39 -10.15
N VAL A 101 2.07 -13.59 -10.06
CA VAL A 101 3.03 -12.91 -10.95
C VAL A 101 2.76 -13.26 -12.42
N ARG A 102 2.50 -14.54 -12.73
CA ARG A 102 2.15 -14.95 -14.11
C ARG A 102 0.87 -14.28 -14.60
N VAL A 103 -0.16 -14.21 -13.74
CA VAL A 103 -1.42 -13.54 -14.09
C VAL A 103 -1.18 -12.05 -14.38
N LEU A 104 -0.37 -11.38 -13.55
CA LEU A 104 -0.06 -9.98 -13.74
C LEU A 104 0.74 -9.74 -15.03
N VAL A 105 1.70 -10.60 -15.36
CA VAL A 105 2.42 -10.52 -16.65
C VAL A 105 1.45 -10.65 -17.82
N GLN A 106 0.51 -11.60 -17.78
CA GLN A 106 -0.51 -11.78 -18.82
C GLN A 106 -1.50 -10.61 -18.95
N VAL A 107 -1.67 -9.81 -17.90
CA VAL A 107 -2.56 -8.63 -17.91
C VAL A 107 -1.85 -7.40 -18.48
N ILE A 108 -0.51 -7.35 -18.39
CA ILE A 108 0.31 -6.24 -18.86
C ILE A 108 0.70 -6.40 -20.34
N GLU A 109 0.87 -7.65 -20.80
CA GLU A 109 1.14 -8.02 -22.20
C GLU A 109 -0.10 -7.86 -23.10
#